data_AF-A0A7I9ZA92-F1
#
_entry.id   AF-A0A7I9ZA92-F1
#
_cell.length_a   1.000
_cell.length_b   1.000
_cell.length_c   1.000
_cell.angle_alpha   90.00
_cell.angle_beta   90.00
_cell.angle_gamma   90.00
#
_symmetry.space_group_name_H-M   'P 1'
#
loop_
_entity.id
_entity.type
_entity.pdbx_description
1 polymer ?
#
loop_
_entity_poly.entity_id
_entity_poly.type
_entity_poly.pdbx_seq_one_letter_code
_entity_poly.pdbx_strand_id
1 'polypeptide(L)'
;MVNVADFRRLTTRLKSGPMQELRVDTAGLPAIAGRWAAAAAELNATAAPVGLGLPCQPSAAAVDAAHVDIAGFTASLASRIDTHSIHVGEANSGYLANEAESANRMETVAPRAIRV
;
A
#
# COMPACT_ATOMS: atom_id res chain seq x y z
N MET A 1 -23.08 40.25 -4.48
CA MET A 1 -21.88 41.07 -4.70
C MET A 1 -20.92 40.79 -3.56
N VAL A 2 -19.96 39.87 -3.76
CA VAL A 2 -19.06 39.38 -2.69
C VAL A 2 -17.94 40.41 -2.49
N ASN A 3 -17.70 40.82 -1.24
CA ASN A 3 -16.73 41.83 -0.88
C ASN A 3 -15.30 41.28 -1.05
N VAL A 4 -14.40 42.06 -1.66
CA VAL A 4 -12.99 41.69 -1.89
C VAL A 4 -12.26 41.39 -0.56
N ALA A 5 -12.69 41.99 0.55
CA ALA A 5 -12.18 41.67 1.89
C ALA A 5 -12.55 40.25 2.35
N ASP A 6 -13.71 39.73 1.90
CA ASP A 6 -14.17 38.37 2.19
C ASP A 6 -13.40 37.32 1.39
N PHE A 7 -13.08 37.61 0.12
CA PHE A 7 -12.24 36.74 -0.71
C PHE A 7 -10.80 36.68 -0.17
N ARG A 8 -10.27 37.82 0.31
CA ARG A 8 -8.95 37.85 0.95
C ARG A 8 -8.97 37.06 2.28
N ARG A 9 -10.02 37.15 3.10
CA ARG A 9 -10.17 36.32 4.32
C ARG A 9 -10.31 34.82 4.03
N LEU A 10 -10.97 34.44 2.93
CA LEU A 10 -11.08 33.05 2.48
C LEU A 10 -9.72 32.48 2.01
N THR A 11 -8.94 33.28 1.28
CA THR A 11 -7.60 32.88 0.83
C THR A 11 -6.58 32.83 1.98
N THR A 12 -6.68 33.71 2.99
CA THR A 12 -5.84 33.59 4.20
C THR A 12 -6.26 32.40 5.07
N ARG A 13 -7.57 32.08 5.18
CA ARG A 13 -8.02 30.88 5.91
C ARG A 13 -7.67 29.58 5.21
N LEU A 14 -7.70 29.52 3.88
CA LEU A 14 -7.23 28.36 3.11
C LEU A 14 -5.71 28.20 3.15
N LYS A 15 -4.96 29.29 3.33
CA LYS A 15 -3.50 29.27 3.53
C LYS A 15 -3.07 29.01 5.00
N SER A 16 -4.00 29.07 5.95
CA SER A 16 -3.72 28.93 7.39
C SER A 16 -4.58 27.90 8.14
N GLY A 17 -5.39 27.09 7.45
CA GLY A 17 -5.67 25.75 7.97
C GLY A 17 -4.35 25.00 8.03
N PRO A 18 -4.05 24.20 9.08
CA PRO A 18 -2.86 23.37 9.01
C PRO A 18 -2.97 22.61 7.68
N MET A 19 -1.95 22.71 6.82
CA MET A 19 -1.64 21.55 6.01
C MET A 19 -1.54 20.44 7.05
N GLN A 20 -2.61 19.65 7.19
CA GLN A 20 -2.48 18.36 7.82
C GLN A 20 -1.54 17.66 6.85
N GLU A 21 -0.24 17.78 7.16
CA GLU A 21 0.80 16.96 6.61
C GLU A 21 0.20 15.57 6.59
N LEU A 22 0.00 15.03 5.39
CA LEU A 22 -0.57 13.72 5.19
C LEU A 22 0.45 12.75 5.77
N ARG A 23 0.43 12.58 7.09
CA ARG A 23 1.31 11.68 7.80
C ARG A 23 0.80 10.31 7.49
N VAL A 24 1.47 9.69 6.54
CA VAL A 24 1.34 8.27 6.27
C VAL A 24 1.52 7.55 7.60
N ASP A 25 0.61 6.65 7.94
CA ASP A 25 0.77 5.76 9.09
C ASP A 25 1.87 4.73 8.77
N THR A 26 3.11 5.17 8.93
CA THR A 26 4.31 4.39 8.62
C THR A 26 4.48 3.18 9.54
N ALA A 27 3.80 3.16 10.69
CA ALA A 27 3.73 2.03 11.60
C ALA A 27 2.68 0.99 11.16
N GLY A 28 1.55 1.44 10.61
CA GLY A 28 0.48 0.58 10.09
C GLY A 28 0.77 -0.03 8.72
N LEU A 29 1.55 0.64 7.87
CA LEU A 29 1.87 0.15 6.51
C LEU A 29 2.54 -1.24 6.48
N PRO A 30 3.58 -1.52 7.30
CA PRO A 30 4.18 -2.86 7.35
C PRO A 30 3.20 -3.94 7.78
N ALA A 31 2.28 -3.64 8.71
CA ALA A 31 1.27 -4.59 9.16
C ALA A 31 0.29 -4.95 8.03
N ILE A 32 -0.13 -3.96 7.23
CA ILE A 32 -1.01 -4.19 6.08
C ILE A 32 -0.28 -4.97 4.99
N ALA A 33 0.97 -4.61 4.69
CA ALA A 33 1.81 -5.32 3.75
C ALA A 33 1.99 -6.80 4.16
N GLY A 34 2.28 -7.07 5.44
CA GLY A 34 2.37 -8.43 5.97
C GLY A 34 1.06 -9.21 5.83
N ARG A 35 -0.10 -8.57 6.06
CA ARG A 35 -1.41 -9.20 5.85
C ARG A 35 -1.68 -9.53 4.39
N TRP A 36 -1.25 -8.70 3.46
CA TRP A 36 -1.34 -9.00 2.03
C TRP A 36 -0.45 -10.16 1.61
N ALA A 37 0.79 -10.22 2.13
CA ALA A 37 1.69 -11.34 1.89
C ALA A 37 1.12 -12.66 2.45
N ALA A 38 0.55 -12.63 3.66
CA ALA A 38 -0.13 -13.79 4.25
C ALA A 38 -1.32 -14.25 3.39
N ALA A 39 -2.18 -13.31 2.95
CA ALA A 39 -3.31 -13.63 2.08
C ALA A 39 -2.86 -14.22 0.73
N ALA A 40 -1.75 -13.73 0.16
CA ALA A 40 -1.18 -14.30 -1.06
C ALA A 40 -0.68 -15.74 -0.85
N ALA A 41 -0.04 -16.02 0.29
CA ALA A 41 0.42 -17.36 0.65
C ALA A 41 -0.75 -18.34 0.85
N GLU A 42 -1.80 -17.92 1.56
CA GLU A 42 -3.03 -18.72 1.75
C GLU A 42 -3.71 -19.03 0.42
N LEU A 43 -3.81 -18.01 -0.44
CA LEU A 43 -4.38 -18.15 -1.77
C LEU A 43 -3.61 -19.18 -2.61
N ASN A 44 -2.27 -19.14 -2.56
CA ASN A 44 -1.40 -20.10 -3.27
C ASN A 44 -1.44 -21.52 -2.68
N ALA A 45 -1.78 -21.67 -1.39
CA ALA A 45 -1.90 -22.97 -0.73
C ALA A 45 -3.22 -23.70 -1.04
N THR A 46 -4.16 -23.06 -1.73
CA THR A 46 -5.46 -23.66 -2.06
C THR A 46 -5.30 -24.75 -3.13
N ALA A 47 -5.45 -26.01 -2.71
CA ALA A 47 -5.39 -27.16 -3.61
C ALA A 47 -6.77 -27.47 -4.22
N ALA A 48 -6.79 -27.85 -5.49
CA ALA A 48 -8.00 -28.33 -6.14
C ALA A 48 -8.43 -29.69 -5.53
N PRO A 49 -9.74 -29.96 -5.38
CA PRO A 49 -10.23 -31.25 -4.94
C PRO A 49 -9.82 -32.35 -5.92
N VAL A 50 -9.32 -33.47 -5.40
CA VAL A 50 -8.98 -34.66 -6.21
C VAL A 50 -10.18 -35.61 -6.30
N GLY A 51 -10.34 -36.29 -7.44
CA GLY A 51 -11.33 -37.37 -7.60
C GLY A 51 -12.73 -36.91 -7.97
N LEU A 52 -12.87 -35.93 -8.87
CA LEU A 52 -14.15 -35.34 -9.27
C LEU A 52 -15.01 -36.21 -10.21
N GLY A 53 -14.52 -37.39 -10.58
CA GLY A 53 -15.25 -38.35 -11.40
C GLY A 53 -14.33 -39.31 -12.13
N LEU A 54 -14.91 -40.18 -12.97
CA LEU A 54 -14.13 -41.01 -13.88
C LEU A 54 -13.59 -40.14 -15.03
N PRO A 55 -12.32 -40.33 -15.45
CA PRO A 55 -11.70 -39.53 -16.51
C PRO A 55 -12.37 -39.68 -17.89
N CYS A 56 -13.26 -40.67 -18.05
CA CYS A 56 -14.07 -40.84 -19.25
C CYS A 56 -15.29 -39.90 -19.31
N GLN A 57 -15.61 -39.19 -18.23
CA GLN A 57 -16.73 -38.25 -18.18
C GLN A 57 -16.29 -36.88 -18.72
N PRO A 58 -16.90 -36.36 -19.79
CA PRO A 58 -16.56 -35.04 -20.34
C PRO A 58 -16.72 -33.91 -19.32
N SER A 59 -17.68 -34.03 -18.42
CA SER A 59 -17.89 -33.08 -17.32
C SER A 59 -16.72 -33.08 -16.33
N ALA A 60 -16.17 -34.24 -15.97
CA ALA A 60 -15.01 -34.33 -15.10
C ALA A 60 -13.78 -33.68 -15.75
N ALA A 61 -13.54 -33.95 -17.05
CA ALA A 61 -12.46 -33.30 -17.80
C ALA A 61 -12.62 -31.78 -17.88
N ALA A 62 -13.85 -31.27 -18.05
CA ALA A 62 -14.11 -29.83 -18.08
C ALA A 62 -13.87 -29.15 -16.72
N VAL A 63 -14.24 -29.81 -15.62
CA VAL A 63 -14.01 -29.29 -14.26
C VAL A 63 -12.52 -29.31 -13.92
N ASP A 64 -11.80 -30.36 -14.29
CA ASP A 64 -10.34 -30.43 -14.09
C ASP A 64 -9.62 -29.31 -14.87
N ALA A 65 -10.01 -29.03 -16.11
CA ALA A 65 -9.48 -27.92 -16.88
C ALA A 65 -9.76 -26.56 -16.21
N ALA A 66 -10.99 -26.35 -15.72
CA ALA A 66 -11.33 -25.13 -14.98
C ALA A 66 -10.51 -24.96 -13.69
N HIS A 67 -10.22 -26.05 -12.97
CA HIS A 67 -9.34 -26.00 -11.80
C HIS A 67 -7.90 -25.61 -12.16
N VAL A 68 -7.37 -26.09 -13.29
CA VAL A 68 -6.04 -25.69 -13.78
C VAL A 68 -6.01 -24.19 -14.08
N ASP A 69 -7.03 -23.68 -14.76
CA ASP A 69 -7.12 -22.24 -15.09
C ASP A 69 -7.23 -21.37 -13.83
N ILE A 70 -8.07 -21.78 -12.88
CA ILE A 70 -8.24 -21.09 -11.59
C ILE A 70 -6.92 -21.11 -10.81
N ALA A 71 -6.19 -22.24 -10.78
CA ALA A 71 -4.91 -22.34 -10.10
C ALA A 71 -3.87 -21.39 -10.72
N GLY A 72 -3.80 -21.32 -12.05
CA GLY A 72 -2.93 -20.38 -12.76
C GLY A 72 -3.25 -18.92 -12.46
N PHE A 73 -4.54 -18.55 -12.51
CA PHE A 73 -4.99 -17.20 -12.16
C PHE A 73 -4.65 -16.84 -10.72
N THR A 74 -4.91 -17.76 -9.80
CA THR A 74 -4.69 -17.62 -8.36
C THR A 74 -3.22 -17.41 -8.02
N ALA A 75 -2.32 -18.17 -8.64
CA ALA A 75 -0.87 -18.00 -8.49
C ALA A 75 -0.39 -16.64 -9.03
N SER A 76 -0.90 -16.20 -10.18
CA SER A 76 -0.58 -14.89 -10.76
C SER A 76 -1.05 -13.73 -9.85
N LEU A 77 -2.26 -13.85 -9.29
CA LEU A 77 -2.80 -12.89 -8.35
C LEU A 77 -1.96 -12.82 -7.07
N ALA A 78 -1.60 -13.97 -6.50
CA ALA A 78 -0.74 -14.05 -5.32
C ALA A 78 0.62 -13.37 -5.57
N SER A 79 1.27 -13.64 -6.70
CA SER A 79 2.54 -13.01 -7.08
C SER A 79 2.45 -11.49 -7.19
N ARG A 80 1.36 -10.97 -7.76
CA ARG A 80 1.12 -9.52 -7.86
C ARG A 80 0.93 -8.87 -6.49
N ILE A 81 0.14 -9.52 -5.62
CA ILE A 81 -0.11 -9.03 -4.25
C ILE A 81 1.21 -8.99 -3.47
N ASP A 82 2.02 -10.04 -3.57
CA ASP A 82 3.32 -10.12 -2.89
C ASP A 82 4.28 -9.03 -3.38
N THR A 83 4.39 -8.85 -4.70
CA THR A 83 5.19 -7.77 -5.31
C THR A 83 4.78 -6.39 -4.80
N HIS A 84 3.47 -6.13 -4.72
CA HIS A 84 2.96 -4.86 -4.19
C HIS A 84 3.25 -4.68 -2.70
N SER A 85 3.16 -5.76 -1.91
CA SER A 85 3.50 -5.75 -0.49
C SER A 85 4.96 -5.33 -0.27
N ILE A 86 5.89 -5.92 -1.04
CA ILE A 86 7.31 -5.57 -1.04
C ILE A 86 7.49 -4.09 -1.39
N HIS A 87 6.88 -3.63 -2.48
CA HIS A 87 7.00 -2.24 -2.93
C HIS A 87 6.49 -1.23 -1.88
N VAL A 88 5.41 -1.55 -1.16
CA VAL A 88 4.91 -0.70 -0.07
C VAL A 88 5.89 -0.69 1.11
N GLY A 89 6.50 -1.83 1.43
CA GLY A 89 7.57 -1.90 2.43
C GLY A 89 8.76 -1.01 2.07
N GLU A 90 9.26 -1.12 0.84
CA GLU A 90 10.37 -0.32 0.32
C GLU A 90 10.05 1.18 0.32
N ALA A 91 8.86 1.55 -0.15
CA ALA A 91 8.40 2.94 -0.15
C ALA A 91 8.32 3.51 1.27
N ASN A 92 7.84 2.73 2.23
CA ASN A 92 7.78 3.13 3.64
C ASN A 92 9.19 3.36 4.22
N SER A 93 10.14 2.46 3.94
CA SER A 93 11.53 2.63 4.34
C SER A 93 12.16 3.88 3.70
N GLY A 94 11.90 4.12 2.41
CA GLY A 94 12.36 5.31 1.71
C GLY A 94 11.80 6.61 2.30
N TYR A 95 10.52 6.62 2.65
CA TYR A 95 9.89 7.76 3.33
C TYR A 95 10.55 8.05 4.69
N LEU A 96 10.75 7.03 5.53
CA LEU A 96 11.39 7.19 6.84
C LEU A 96 12.83 7.73 6.73
N ALA A 97 13.59 7.27 5.74
CA ALA A 97 14.93 7.77 5.48
C ALA A 97 14.92 9.25 5.06
N ASN A 98 13.98 9.64 4.19
CA ASN A 98 13.82 11.03 3.76
C ASN A 98 13.43 11.96 4.92
N GLU A 99 12.53 11.50 5.81
CA GLU A 99 12.16 12.27 7.02
C GLU A 99 13.35 12.46 7.95
N ALA A 100 14.15 11.42 8.19
CA ALA A 100 15.35 11.50 9.03
C ALA A 100 16.41 12.44 8.43
N GLU A 101 16.63 12.37 7.11
CA GLU A 101 17.56 13.26 6.42
C GLU A 101 17.08 14.72 6.47
N SER A 102 15.79 14.95 6.25
CA SER A 102 15.17 16.27 6.29
C SER A 102 15.29 16.90 7.68
N ALA A 103 15.03 16.11 8.74
CA ALA A 103 15.20 16.55 10.12
C ALA A 103 16.66 16.95 10.42
N ASN A 104 17.63 16.14 10.00
CA ASN A 104 19.05 16.45 10.17
C ASN A 104 19.45 17.74 9.42
N ARG A 105 18.98 17.93 8.19
CA ARG A 105 19.20 19.18 7.43
C ARG A 105 18.60 20.39 8.14
N MET A 106 17.40 20.26 8.71
CA MET A 106 16.77 21.35 9.48
C MET A 106 17.56 21.69 10.76
N GLU A 107 18.07 20.69 11.47
CA GLU A 107 18.95 20.91 12.64
C GLU A 107 20.24 21.63 12.25
N THR A 108 20.85 21.28 11.11
CA THR A 108 22.06 21.96 10.64
C THR A 108 21.85 23.43 10.24
N VAL A 109 20.62 23.80 9.86
CA VAL A 109 20.25 25.17 9.47
C VAL A 109 19.72 25.99 10.67
N ALA A 110 19.42 25.35 11.80
CA ALA A 110 18.92 26.03 12.99
C ALA A 110 19.91 27.14 13.41
N PRO A 111 19.46 28.41 13.49
CA PRO A 111 20.37 29.53 13.73
C PRO A 111 21.03 29.34 15.09
N ARG A 112 22.35 29.54 15.14
CA ARG A 112 23.07 29.74 16.41
C ARG A 112 22.39 30.90 17.10
N ALA A 113 21.57 30.62 18.12
CA ALA A 113 21.07 31.66 19.00
C ALA A 113 22.30 32.30 19.65
N ILE A 114 22.69 33.46 19.15
CA ILE A 114 23.68 34.32 19.79
C ILE A 114 23.05 34.67 21.13
N ARG A 115 23.57 34.08 22.21
CA ARG A 115 23.34 34.56 23.57
C ARG A 115 23.87 36.00 23.61
N VAL A 116 22.96 36.95 23.69
CA VAL A 116 23.22 38.31 24.18
C VAL A 116 22.79 38.34 25.63
#